data_AF-A0A5Y2S6U0-F1
#
_entry.id   AF-A0A5Y2S6U0-F1
#
_cell.length_a   1.000
_cell.length_b   1.000
_cell.length_c   1.000
_cell.angle_alpha   90.00
_cell.angle_beta   90.00
_cell.angle_gamma   90.00
#
_symmetry.space_group_name_H-M   'P 1'
#
loop_
_entity.id
_entity.type
_entity.pdbx_description
1 polymer ?
#
loop_
_entity_poly.entity_id
_entity_poly.type
_entity_poly.pdbx_seq_one_letter_code
_entity_poly.pdbx_strand_id
1 'polypeptide(L)'
;MAEHLSQYLQVQNPDPVFNVPEGKETSSFCKKLMQKTDGFTEGFAFDISSAFSCASGKRKRKPPVLRRRAISALLKAMCFYYDPLSNTVIRSVTELALEGGLARKSASGHLSIERAVRAIKSLEEDFGFIVCLAPSEFNNTQYVHSIITFTPRLFEFLGVSPLALIEAKLVSNAGGDSE
;
A
#
# COMPACT_ATOMS: atom_id res chain seq x y z
N MET A 1 -23.21 2.00 -21.68
CA MET A 1 -22.44 2.27 -20.45
C MET A 1 -23.32 1.85 -19.28
N ALA A 2 -23.00 0.73 -18.62
CA ALA A 2 -23.80 0.24 -17.52
C ALA A 2 -23.45 1.04 -16.26
N GLU A 3 -24.40 1.81 -15.75
CA GLU A 3 -24.32 2.42 -14.41
C GLU A 3 -24.28 1.30 -13.38
N HIS A 4 -23.10 1.04 -12.85
CA HIS A 4 -22.95 0.17 -11.69
C HIS A 4 -23.45 0.94 -10.47
N LEU A 5 -24.72 0.77 -10.11
CA LEU A 5 -25.30 1.23 -8.85
C LEU A 5 -24.43 0.71 -7.70
N SER A 6 -23.55 1.58 -7.18
CA SER A 6 -22.71 1.23 -6.06
C SER A 6 -23.60 0.96 -4.85
N GLN A 7 -23.67 -0.32 -4.44
CA GLN A 7 -24.40 -0.76 -3.25
C GLN A 7 -23.85 -0.13 -1.94
N TYR A 8 -22.76 0.63 -2.00
CA TYR A 8 -22.11 1.26 -0.86
C TYR A 8 -22.33 2.78 -0.86
N LEU A 9 -23.41 3.23 -0.22
CA LEU A 9 -23.68 4.66 0.02
C LEU A 9 -22.74 5.30 1.06
N GLN A 10 -21.99 4.50 1.80
CA GLN A 10 -21.15 4.96 2.92
C GLN A 10 -19.79 5.52 2.50
N VAL A 11 -19.34 5.29 1.27
CA VAL A 11 -17.98 5.66 0.82
C VAL A 11 -18.05 6.36 -0.52
N GLN A 12 -17.41 7.53 -0.63
CA GLN A 12 -17.41 8.35 -1.84
C GLN A 12 -16.77 7.63 -3.04
N ASN A 13 -15.66 6.92 -2.82
CA ASN A 13 -15.00 6.09 -3.83
C ASN A 13 -14.93 4.61 -3.37
N PRO A 14 -15.93 3.78 -3.73
CA PRO A 14 -16.00 2.36 -3.34
C PRO A 14 -14.94 1.51 -4.05
N ASP A 15 -14.46 1.96 -5.21
CA ASP A 15 -13.52 1.27 -6.08
C ASP A 15 -12.25 2.12 -6.28
N PRO A 16 -11.47 2.34 -5.21
CA PRO A 16 -10.22 3.08 -5.30
C PRO A 16 -9.24 2.36 -6.23
N VAL A 17 -8.61 3.11 -7.10
CA VAL A 17 -7.58 2.64 -8.03
C VAL A 17 -6.43 3.64 -7.98
N PHE A 18 -5.21 3.12 -7.86
CA PHE A 18 -4.02 3.93 -8.06
C PHE A 18 -3.75 4.09 -9.55
N ASN A 19 -3.70 5.35 -10.01
CA ASN A 19 -3.31 5.70 -11.35
C ASN A 19 -1.92 6.31 -11.32
N VAL A 20 -1.03 5.83 -12.21
CA VAL A 20 0.32 6.38 -12.35
C VAL A 20 0.21 7.86 -12.74
N PRO A 21 0.85 8.80 -12.02
CA PRO A 21 0.81 10.21 -12.39
C PRO A 21 1.45 10.45 -13.75
N GLU A 22 0.90 11.40 -14.50
CA GLU A 22 1.38 11.74 -15.84
C GLU A 22 2.85 12.14 -15.83
N GLY A 23 3.63 11.61 -16.78
CA GLY A 23 5.06 11.87 -16.90
C GLY A 23 5.95 11.24 -15.82
N LYS A 24 5.40 10.49 -14.85
CA LYS A 24 6.20 9.77 -13.86
C LYS A 24 6.45 8.32 -14.29
N GLU A 25 7.71 7.91 -14.18
CA GLU A 25 8.14 6.52 -14.33
C GLU A 25 8.64 5.95 -13.01
N THR A 26 8.66 4.62 -12.91
CA THR A 26 9.27 3.89 -11.81
C THR A 26 10.17 2.79 -12.36
N SER A 27 11.02 2.21 -11.52
CA SER A 27 11.96 1.17 -11.92
C SER A 27 11.26 -0.07 -12.49
N SER A 28 11.96 -0.85 -13.31
CA SER A 28 11.44 -2.13 -13.83
C SER A 28 11.06 -3.11 -12.73
N PHE A 29 11.79 -3.08 -11.61
CA PHE A 29 11.47 -3.85 -10.41
C PHE A 29 10.14 -3.40 -9.80
N CYS A 30 9.95 -2.09 -9.60
CA CYS A 30 8.71 -1.53 -9.03
C CYS A 30 7.50 -1.77 -9.95
N LYS A 31 7.67 -1.69 -11.29
CA LYS A 31 6.63 -2.07 -12.26
C LYS A 31 6.18 -3.53 -12.07
N LYS A 32 7.13 -4.47 -11.93
CA LYS A 32 6.82 -5.89 -11.63
C LYS A 32 6.15 -6.05 -10.27
N LEU A 33 6.62 -5.31 -9.27
CA LEU A 33 6.05 -5.36 -7.92
C LEU A 33 4.59 -4.90 -7.91
N MET A 34 4.26 -3.83 -8.64
CA MET A 34 2.89 -3.38 -8.84
C MET A 34 2.01 -4.46 -9.48
N GLN A 35 2.50 -5.14 -10.52
CA GLN A 35 1.75 -6.24 -11.17
C GLN A 35 1.46 -7.39 -10.18
N LYS A 36 2.38 -7.69 -9.25
CA LYS A 36 2.14 -8.70 -8.21
C LYS A 36 1.03 -8.31 -7.23
N THR A 37 0.69 -7.02 -7.12
CA THR A 37 -0.42 -6.57 -6.28
C THR A 37 -1.80 -6.76 -6.92
N ASP A 38 -1.85 -7.01 -8.24
CA ASP A 38 -3.11 -7.16 -8.97
C ASP A 38 -3.84 -8.43 -8.50
N GLY A 39 -5.07 -8.25 -8.00
CA GLY A 39 -5.88 -9.34 -7.45
C GLY A 39 -5.37 -9.92 -6.12
N PHE A 40 -4.25 -9.41 -5.56
CA PHE A 40 -3.64 -9.97 -4.35
C PHE A 40 -4.62 -10.11 -3.19
N THR A 41 -5.40 -9.06 -2.88
CA THR A 41 -6.33 -9.04 -1.73
C THR A 41 -7.58 -9.91 -1.93
N GLU A 42 -7.80 -10.41 -3.14
CA GLU A 42 -8.85 -11.37 -3.51
C GLU A 42 -8.30 -12.80 -3.63
N GLY A 43 -6.98 -12.96 -3.71
CA GLY A 43 -6.32 -14.24 -3.97
C GLY A 43 -6.01 -15.07 -2.72
N PHE A 44 -5.61 -16.32 -2.98
CA PHE A 44 -5.32 -17.33 -1.97
C PHE A 44 -4.23 -16.92 -0.98
N ALA A 45 -3.16 -16.27 -1.43
CA ALA A 45 -2.08 -15.81 -0.54
C ALA A 45 -2.62 -14.85 0.53
N PHE A 46 -3.49 -13.91 0.16
CA PHE A 46 -4.09 -13.00 1.12
C PHE A 46 -5.11 -13.70 2.05
N ASP A 47 -5.79 -14.74 1.57
CA ASP A 47 -6.64 -15.59 2.42
C ASP A 47 -5.84 -16.30 3.50
N ILE A 48 -4.68 -16.88 3.13
CA ILE A 48 -3.76 -17.49 4.09
C ILE A 48 -3.25 -16.44 5.10
N SER A 49 -2.85 -15.26 4.65
CA SER A 49 -2.43 -14.17 5.56
C SER A 49 -3.56 -13.76 6.51
N SER A 50 -4.79 -13.67 6.00
CA SER A 50 -5.97 -13.36 6.79
C SER A 50 -6.29 -14.45 7.82
N ALA A 51 -6.14 -15.73 7.45
CA ALA A 51 -6.33 -16.84 8.37
C ALA A 51 -5.28 -16.83 9.49
N PHE A 52 -4.00 -16.59 9.18
CA PHE A 52 -2.95 -16.44 10.19
C PHE A 52 -3.22 -15.25 11.13
N SER A 53 -3.66 -14.12 10.58
CA SER A 53 -4.05 -12.94 11.37
C SER A 53 -5.25 -13.24 12.30
N CYS A 54 -6.18 -14.09 11.86
CA CYS A 54 -7.30 -14.53 12.69
C CYS A 54 -6.86 -15.52 13.79
N ALA A 55 -6.04 -16.50 13.45
CA ALA A 55 -5.54 -17.50 14.38
C ALA A 55 -4.67 -16.89 15.50
N SER A 56 -3.94 -15.81 15.18
CA SER A 56 -3.14 -15.05 16.15
C SER A 56 -3.95 -14.03 16.96
N GLY A 57 -5.28 -13.98 16.79
CA GLY A 57 -6.17 -13.08 17.53
C GLY A 57 -6.12 -11.60 17.11
N LYS A 58 -5.30 -11.25 16.12
CA LYS A 58 -5.19 -9.87 15.60
C LYS A 58 -6.47 -9.41 14.91
N ARG A 59 -7.15 -10.32 14.21
CA ARG A 59 -8.44 -10.08 13.57
C ARG A 59 -9.45 -11.16 13.93
N LYS A 60 -10.74 -10.82 13.83
CA LYS A 60 -11.83 -11.80 13.99
C LYS A 60 -12.24 -12.50 12.68
N ARG A 61 -11.95 -11.85 11.54
CA ARG A 61 -12.33 -12.32 10.19
C ARG A 61 -11.50 -11.63 9.10
N LYS A 62 -11.53 -12.20 7.89
CA LYS A 62 -11.03 -11.57 6.66
C LYS A 62 -11.54 -10.13 6.54
N PRO A 63 -10.69 -9.16 6.14
CA PRO A 63 -11.14 -7.79 5.99
C PRO A 63 -12.33 -7.67 5.01
N PRO A 64 -13.29 -6.77 5.28
CA PRO A 64 -14.41 -6.56 4.37
C PRO A 64 -13.93 -6.03 3.01
N VAL A 65 -14.73 -6.26 1.96
CA VAL A 65 -14.42 -5.93 0.55
C VAL A 65 -13.86 -4.51 0.41
N LEU A 66 -14.53 -3.49 0.97
CA LEU A 66 -14.09 -2.09 0.87
C LEU A 66 -12.70 -1.84 1.50
N ARG A 67 -12.34 -2.59 2.56
CA ARG A 67 -11.00 -2.49 3.17
C ARG A 67 -9.95 -3.16 2.28
N ARG A 68 -10.30 -4.28 1.64
CA ARG A 68 -9.41 -5.00 0.71
C ARG A 68 -9.15 -4.20 -0.57
N ARG A 69 -10.16 -3.52 -1.11
CA ARG A 69 -10.00 -2.58 -2.23
C ARG A 69 -9.08 -1.42 -1.83
N ALA A 70 -9.27 -0.87 -0.63
CA ALA A 70 -8.38 0.19 -0.14
C ALA A 70 -6.93 -0.28 0.04
N ILE A 71 -6.72 -1.48 0.61
CA ILE A 71 -5.40 -2.09 0.72
C ILE A 71 -4.79 -2.32 -0.67
N SER A 72 -5.56 -2.79 -1.65
CA SER A 72 -5.07 -3.04 -3.01
C SER A 72 -4.60 -1.76 -3.70
N ALA A 73 -5.42 -0.70 -3.68
CA ALA A 73 -5.03 0.59 -4.25
C ALA A 73 -3.77 1.16 -3.57
N LEU A 74 -3.72 1.07 -2.24
CA LEU A 74 -2.61 1.59 -1.46
C LEU A 74 -1.31 0.80 -1.68
N LEU A 75 -1.37 -0.54 -1.68
CA LEU A 75 -0.20 -1.38 -1.97
C LEU A 75 0.35 -1.08 -3.36
N LYS A 76 -0.53 -0.91 -4.37
CA LYS A 76 -0.09 -0.58 -5.73
C LYS A 76 0.61 0.78 -5.79
N ALA A 77 0.09 1.79 -5.09
CA ALA A 77 0.73 3.10 -4.94
C ALA A 77 2.08 3.02 -4.22
N MET A 78 2.14 2.30 -3.09
CA MET A 78 3.39 2.09 -2.34
C MET A 78 4.45 1.39 -3.20
N CYS A 79 4.05 0.38 -3.99
CA CYS A 79 4.97 -0.34 -4.88
C CYS A 79 5.51 0.54 -6.01
N PHE A 80 4.71 1.51 -6.50
CA PHE A 80 5.18 2.48 -7.50
C PHE A 80 6.27 3.39 -6.93
N TYR A 81 6.13 3.82 -5.68
CA TYR A 81 7.06 4.74 -5.00
C TYR A 81 8.10 4.04 -4.11
N TYR A 82 8.21 2.73 -4.20
CA TYR A 82 9.16 1.96 -3.40
C TYR A 82 10.58 2.16 -3.93
N ASP A 83 11.51 2.43 -3.02
CA ASP A 83 12.94 2.41 -3.29
C ASP A 83 13.58 1.13 -2.74
N PRO A 84 14.06 0.24 -3.61
CA PRO A 84 14.74 -0.99 -3.21
C PRO A 84 16.00 -0.76 -2.37
N LEU A 85 16.71 0.35 -2.58
CA LEU A 85 17.99 0.62 -1.91
C LEU A 85 17.77 0.89 -0.43
N SER A 86 16.92 1.87 -0.10
CA SER A 86 16.57 2.22 1.28
C SER A 86 15.51 1.32 1.91
N ASN A 87 14.80 0.50 1.12
CA ASN A 87 13.61 -0.25 1.53
C ASN A 87 12.49 0.68 2.08
N THR A 88 12.33 1.87 1.47
CA THR A 88 11.33 2.85 1.89
C THR A 88 10.37 3.23 0.75
N VAL A 89 9.18 3.70 1.09
CA VAL A 89 8.25 4.32 0.14
C VAL A 89 8.48 5.83 0.12
N ILE A 90 8.91 6.39 -1.00
CA ILE A 90 9.25 7.82 -1.15
C ILE A 90 7.99 8.67 -1.42
N ARG A 91 6.96 8.50 -0.59
CA ARG A 91 5.75 9.34 -0.58
C ARG A 91 5.11 9.37 0.80
N SER A 92 4.50 10.51 1.12
CA SER A 92 3.67 10.63 2.32
C SER A 92 2.38 9.82 2.18
N VAL A 93 1.81 9.44 3.32
CA VAL A 93 0.51 8.76 3.35
C VAL A 93 -0.60 9.61 2.73
N THR A 94 -0.52 10.93 2.86
CA THR A 94 -1.48 11.85 2.25
C THR A 94 -1.43 11.80 0.73
N GLU A 95 -0.24 11.82 0.14
CA GLU A 95 -0.06 11.72 -1.33
C GLU A 95 -0.53 10.36 -1.84
N LEU A 96 -0.16 9.27 -1.15
CA LEU A 96 -0.63 7.93 -1.48
C LEU A 96 -2.15 7.83 -1.41
N ALA A 97 -2.79 8.48 -0.43
CA ALA A 97 -4.24 8.50 -0.29
C ALA A 97 -4.93 9.29 -1.42
N LEU A 98 -4.33 10.40 -1.86
CA LEU A 98 -4.83 11.20 -2.97
C LEU A 98 -4.73 10.42 -4.28
N GLU A 99 -3.54 9.92 -4.62
CA GLU A 99 -3.28 9.22 -5.88
C GLU A 99 -3.96 7.84 -5.94
N GLY A 100 -4.19 7.21 -4.79
CA GLY A 100 -4.94 5.95 -4.67
C GLY A 100 -6.47 6.13 -4.64
N GLY A 101 -7.00 7.35 -4.74
CA GLY A 101 -8.44 7.61 -4.68
C GLY A 101 -9.08 7.28 -3.33
N LEU A 102 -8.31 7.33 -2.25
CA LEU A 102 -8.71 7.00 -0.88
C LEU A 102 -9.05 8.25 -0.05
N ALA A 103 -8.54 9.40 -0.45
CA ALA A 103 -8.82 10.67 0.17
C ALA A 103 -10.24 11.16 -0.16
N ARG A 104 -10.86 11.83 0.81
CA ARG A 104 -12.18 12.47 0.66
C ARG A 104 -12.04 13.95 1.01
N LYS A 105 -12.60 14.81 0.18
CA LYS A 105 -12.78 16.23 0.51
C LYS A 105 -14.21 16.45 1.01
N SER A 106 -14.38 17.02 2.20
CA SER A 106 -15.71 17.39 2.71
C SER A 106 -16.27 18.59 1.95
N ALA A 107 -17.57 18.85 2.10
CA ALA A 107 -18.20 20.07 1.57
C ALA A 107 -17.56 21.36 2.14
N SER A 108 -17.04 21.30 3.37
CA SER A 108 -16.28 22.38 4.02
C SER A 108 -14.81 22.47 3.59
N GLY A 109 -14.37 21.63 2.64
CA GLY A 109 -13.00 21.66 2.10
C GLY A 109 -11.96 20.86 2.88
N HIS A 110 -12.33 20.22 4.00
CA HIS A 110 -11.42 19.41 4.80
C HIS A 110 -11.06 18.09 4.12
N LEU A 111 -9.76 17.75 4.09
CA LEU A 111 -9.25 16.51 3.52
C LEU A 111 -9.17 15.41 4.58
N SER A 112 -9.94 14.34 4.40
CA SER A 112 -9.87 13.13 5.23
C SER A 112 -9.17 12.00 4.46
N ILE A 113 -8.22 11.35 5.13
CA ILE A 113 -7.48 10.19 4.62
C ILE A 113 -7.69 8.94 5.48
N GLU A 114 -8.75 8.91 6.29
CA GLU A 114 -9.00 7.82 7.25
C GLU A 114 -9.04 6.43 6.62
N ARG A 115 -9.50 6.31 5.37
CA ARG A 115 -9.52 5.03 4.64
C ARG A 115 -8.11 4.51 4.39
N ALA A 116 -7.19 5.39 4.00
CA ALA A 116 -5.79 5.04 3.81
C ALA A 116 -5.15 4.69 5.16
N VAL A 117 -5.37 5.50 6.21
CA VAL A 117 -4.86 5.22 7.56
C VAL A 117 -5.33 3.85 8.08
N ARG A 118 -6.62 3.52 7.93
CA ARG A 118 -7.15 2.20 8.32
C ARG A 118 -6.58 1.06 7.48
N ALA A 119 -6.24 1.30 6.22
CA ALA A 119 -5.59 0.31 5.36
C ALA A 119 -4.12 0.08 5.76
N ILE A 120 -3.38 1.16 6.07
CA ILE A 120 -2.01 1.10 6.61
C ILE A 120 -1.99 0.33 7.92
N LYS A 121 -2.87 0.67 8.85
CA LYS A 121 -2.99 -0.01 10.13
C LYS A 121 -3.24 -1.51 9.96
N SER A 122 -4.06 -1.90 8.98
CA SER A 122 -4.22 -3.33 8.65
C SER A 122 -2.96 -3.95 8.06
N LEU A 123 -2.29 -3.29 7.13
CA LEU A 123 -1.03 -3.78 6.54
C LEU A 123 0.05 -3.99 7.60
N GLU A 124 0.15 -3.08 8.56
CA GLU A 124 1.15 -3.13 9.64
C GLU A 124 0.74 -4.10 10.76
N GLU A 125 -0.37 -3.83 11.45
CA GLU A 125 -0.71 -4.54 12.70
C GLU A 125 -1.28 -5.93 12.41
N ASP A 126 -2.22 -6.02 11.46
CA ASP A 126 -2.94 -7.26 11.20
C ASP A 126 -2.07 -8.26 10.42
N PHE A 127 -1.36 -7.78 9.40
CA PHE A 127 -0.64 -8.62 8.45
C PHE A 127 0.88 -8.61 8.62
N GLY A 128 1.46 -7.55 9.21
CA GLY A 128 2.91 -7.42 9.32
C GLY A 128 3.61 -7.30 7.96
N PHE A 129 2.94 -6.73 6.96
CA PHE A 129 3.47 -6.51 5.61
C PHE A 129 4.31 -5.24 5.49
N ILE A 130 4.05 -4.26 6.35
CA ILE A 130 4.82 -3.01 6.40
C ILE A 130 5.17 -2.67 7.85
N VAL A 131 6.14 -1.78 8.00
CA VAL A 131 6.42 -1.06 9.25
C VAL A 131 6.36 0.43 8.98
N CYS A 132 5.63 1.16 9.82
CA CYS A 132 5.54 2.62 9.77
C CYS A 132 6.35 3.22 10.93
N LEU A 133 7.44 3.89 10.60
CA LEU A 133 8.24 4.60 11.59
C LEU A 133 7.73 6.04 11.69
N ALA A 134 7.23 6.43 12.87
CA ALA A 134 6.94 7.83 13.15
C ALA A 134 8.27 8.60 13.34
N PRO A 135 8.42 9.81 12.77
CA PRO A 135 9.50 10.70 13.20
C PRO A 135 9.36 10.94 14.71
N SER A 136 10.48 11.01 15.42
CA SER A 136 10.59 11.01 16.90
C SER A 136 9.75 12.05 17.64
N GLU A 137 9.14 13.01 16.94
CA GLU A 137 8.34 14.11 17.50
C GLU A 137 6.82 13.89 17.39
N PHE A 138 6.36 12.84 16.70
CA PHE A 138 4.93 12.56 16.53
C PHE A 138 4.52 11.33 17.34
N ASN A 139 3.48 11.50 18.17
CA ASN A 139 2.84 10.39 18.87
C ASN A 139 2.46 9.29 17.86
N ASN A 140 2.61 8.02 18.27
CA ASN A 140 2.55 6.76 17.50
C ASN A 140 1.23 6.47 16.73
N THR A 141 0.37 7.48 16.55
CA THR A 141 -0.96 7.39 15.91
C THR A 141 -1.09 8.24 14.65
N GLN A 142 -0.11 9.11 14.34
CA GLN A 142 -0.19 10.01 13.18
C GLN A 142 0.64 9.50 12.00
N TYR A 143 0.07 8.54 11.26
CA TYR A 143 0.67 7.95 10.05
C TYR A 143 1.03 8.95 8.94
N VAL A 144 0.51 10.18 9.02
CA VAL A 144 0.66 11.23 7.99
C VAL A 144 2.12 11.48 7.61
N HIS A 145 3.03 11.42 8.59
CA HIS A 145 4.47 11.68 8.42
C HIS A 145 5.32 10.42 8.56
N SER A 146 4.71 9.23 8.60
CA SER A 146 5.45 7.99 8.80
C SER A 146 6.26 7.59 7.58
N ILE A 147 7.48 7.12 7.83
CA ILE A 147 8.28 6.41 6.83
C ILE A 147 7.76 4.98 6.76
N ILE A 148 7.33 4.55 5.58
CA ILE A 148 6.82 3.19 5.34
C ILE A 148 7.96 2.34 4.79
N THR A 149 8.20 1.18 5.40
CA THR A 149 9.13 0.15 4.91
C THR A 149 8.40 -1.16 4.66
N PHE A 150 8.87 -1.94 3.69
CA PHE A 150 8.32 -3.27 3.41
C PHE A 150 9.01 -4.33 4.25
N THR A 151 8.23 -5.29 4.76
CA THR A 151 8.77 -6.44 5.49
C THR A 151 9.08 -7.59 4.53
N PRO A 152 9.98 -8.52 4.90
CA PRO A 152 10.20 -9.77 4.15
C PRO A 152 8.90 -10.55 3.88
N ARG A 153 7.94 -10.48 4.82
CA ARG A 153 6.65 -11.14 4.71
C ARG A 153 5.82 -10.60 3.55
N LEU A 154 5.86 -9.30 3.26
CA LEU A 154 5.15 -8.78 2.09
C LEU A 154 5.73 -9.36 0.80
N PHE A 155 7.06 -9.40 0.67
CA PHE A 155 7.72 -9.96 -0.51
C PHE A 155 7.40 -11.44 -0.70
N GLU A 156 7.40 -12.22 0.39
CA GLU A 156 7.00 -13.63 0.38
C GLU A 156 5.57 -13.80 -0.16
N PHE A 157 4.61 -13.06 0.39
CA PHE A 157 3.20 -13.17 -0.01
C PHE A 157 2.90 -12.63 -1.41
N LEU A 158 3.72 -11.70 -1.92
CA LEU A 158 3.67 -11.25 -3.32
C LEU A 158 4.44 -12.19 -4.27
N GLY A 159 5.13 -13.21 -3.76
CA GLY A 159 5.93 -14.13 -4.56
C GLY A 159 7.11 -13.43 -5.24
N VAL A 160 7.79 -12.55 -4.51
CA VAL A 160 9.03 -11.86 -4.93
C VAL A 160 10.22 -12.62 -4.36
N SER A 161 11.15 -13.03 -5.21
CA SER A 161 12.33 -13.77 -4.76
C SER A 161 13.34 -12.84 -4.07
N PRO A 162 14.09 -13.33 -3.06
CA PRO A 162 15.18 -12.57 -2.46
C PRO A 162 16.23 -12.13 -3.50
N LEU A 163 16.50 -12.95 -4.51
CA LEU A 163 17.43 -12.62 -5.60
C LEU A 163 16.96 -11.39 -6.39
N ALA A 164 15.67 -11.30 -6.74
CA ALA A 164 15.14 -10.14 -7.44
C ALA A 164 15.28 -8.85 -6.62
N LEU A 165 15.21 -8.93 -5.29
CA LEU A 165 15.41 -7.79 -4.40
C LEU A 165 16.89 -7.37 -4.33
N ILE A 166 17.82 -8.33 -4.32
CA ILE A 166 19.26 -8.06 -4.35
C ILE A 166 19.64 -7.40 -5.68
N GLU A 167 19.17 -7.93 -6.80
CA GLU A 167 19.38 -7.36 -8.13
C GLU A 167 18.87 -5.91 -8.19
N ALA A 168 17.66 -5.66 -7.68
CA ALA A 168 17.08 -4.31 -7.66
C ALA A 168 17.96 -3.33 -6.86
N LYS A 169 18.52 -3.76 -5.72
CA LYS A 169 19.44 -2.94 -4.91
C LYS A 169 20.74 -2.62 -5.65
N LEU A 170 21.31 -3.60 -6.34
CA LEU A 170 22.55 -3.42 -7.11
C LEU A 170 22.35 -2.43 -8.26
N VAL A 171 21.24 -2.54 -8.97
CA VAL A 171 20.89 -1.61 -10.07
C VAL A 171 20.71 -0.18 -9.53
N SER A 172 20.03 -0.01 -8.40
CA SER A 172 19.87 1.31 -7.77
C SER A 172 21.21 1.92 -7.33
N ASN A 173 22.16 1.11 -6.88
CA ASN A 173 23.48 1.58 -6.46
C ASN A 173 24.37 1.99 -7.65
N ALA A 174 24.33 1.23 -8.75
CA ALA A 174 25.13 1.51 -9.95
C ALA A 174 24.68 2.75 -10.73
N GLY A 175 23.44 3.22 -10.53
CA GLY A 175 22.92 4.45 -11.15
C GLY A 175 23.35 5.74 -10.45
N GLY A 176 24.06 5.67 -9.32
CA GLY A 176 24.49 6.85 -8.54
C GLY A 176 25.86 7.43 -8.92
N ASP A 177 26.62 6.76 -9.79
CA ASP A 177 28.02 7.13 -10.13
C ASP A 177 28.15 7.83 -11.50
N SER A 178 27.09 8.44 -12.01
CA SER A 178 27.11 9.22 -13.28
C SER A 178 26.41 10.57 -13.13
N GLU A 179 27.05 11.49 -12.38
CA GLU A 179 26.89 12.94 -12.55
C GLU A 179 28.28 13.62 -12.53
#